data_AF-A0A4R8CL81-F1
#
_entry.id   AF-A0A4R8CL81-F1
#
_cell.length_a   1.000
_cell.length_b   1.000
_cell.length_c   1.000
_cell.angle_alpha   90.00
_cell.angle_beta   90.00
_cell.angle_gamma   90.00
#
_symmetry.space_group_name_H-M   'P 1'
#
loop_
_entity.id
_entity.type
_entity.pdbx_description
1 polymer ?
#
loop_
_entity_poly.entity_id
_entity_poly.type
_entity_poly.pdbx_seq_one_letter_code
_entity_poly.pdbx_strand_id
1 'polypeptide(L)'
;MQALPSRSVETVCGWAIKTRLVRPDLEIQRHRRGTSPRMSAADQEQAVNRVVHTDELTAQDRAAAILVHVFGQQIEGVVGLTWNDVDVTEDLVAVRIGAVEIVLPDPLDEPWRELAATPGNDLTAAHPNSNWVFRGYSPGRHIDPGHLRTRLRGVFGTRAARLGTLHELTRLAPVAIIAEALGYSPATIERHAVDSAAAYARYVVAVRDT
;
A
#
# COMPACT_ATOMS: atom_id res chain seq x y z
N MET A 1 29.36 16.65 0.58
CA MET A 1 29.21 15.79 -0.62
C MET A 1 27.92 15.01 -0.44
N GLN A 2 26.82 15.49 -1.04
CA GLN A 2 25.46 15.02 -0.75
C GLN A 2 25.13 13.84 -1.67
N ALA A 3 24.85 12.67 -1.09
CA ALA A 3 24.47 11.48 -1.84
C ALA A 3 23.09 11.72 -2.48
N LEU A 4 23.05 11.88 -3.80
CA LEU A 4 21.80 12.00 -4.56
C LEU A 4 21.02 10.68 -4.47
N PRO A 5 19.68 10.72 -4.32
CA PRO A 5 18.87 9.52 -4.29
C PRO A 5 19.03 8.74 -5.61
N SER A 6 19.33 7.45 -5.50
CA SER A 6 19.76 6.54 -6.57
C SER A 6 18.83 6.46 -7.79
N ARG A 7 17.55 6.81 -7.63
CA ARG A 7 16.54 6.85 -8.70
C ARG A 7 16.78 7.97 -9.72
N SER A 8 17.39 9.07 -9.28
CA SER A 8 17.69 10.22 -10.13
C SER A 8 18.89 9.95 -11.04
N VAL A 9 19.88 9.18 -10.57
CA VAL A 9 21.11 8.90 -11.34
C VAL A 9 20.83 7.98 -12.52
N GLU A 10 20.10 6.87 -12.35
CA GLU A 10 19.75 5.97 -13.47
C GLU A 10 18.93 6.69 -14.55
N THR A 11 18.00 7.54 -14.13
CA THR A 11 17.11 8.29 -15.05
C THR A 11 17.86 9.38 -15.80
N VAL A 12 18.69 10.15 -15.09
CA VAL A 12 19.50 11.23 -15.69
C VAL A 12 20.56 10.65 -16.62
N CYS A 13 21.24 9.57 -16.22
CA CYS A 13 22.23 8.94 -17.08
C CYS A 13 21.60 8.24 -18.29
N GLY A 14 20.44 7.60 -18.12
CA GLY A 14 19.67 7.05 -19.25
C GLY A 14 19.21 8.13 -20.24
N TRP A 15 18.77 9.28 -19.75
CA TRP A 15 18.48 10.45 -20.57
C TRP A 15 19.74 11.01 -21.25
N ALA A 16 20.85 11.14 -20.54
CA ALA A 16 22.10 11.72 -21.03
C ALA A 16 22.79 10.85 -22.10
N ILE A 17 22.68 9.52 -22.01
CA ILE A 17 23.10 8.59 -23.07
C ILE A 17 22.20 8.78 -24.30
N LYS A 18 20.87 8.88 -24.10
CA LYS A 18 19.90 9.08 -25.19
C LYS A 18 20.07 10.41 -25.91
N THR A 19 20.46 11.48 -25.20
CA THR A 19 20.75 12.81 -25.76
C THR A 19 22.19 12.99 -26.22
N ARG A 20 23.01 11.93 -26.19
CA ARG A 20 24.44 11.92 -26.59
C ARG A 20 25.33 12.91 -25.81
N LEU A 21 24.93 13.25 -24.60
CA LEU A 21 25.72 14.11 -23.70
C LEU A 21 26.85 13.34 -23.00
N VAL A 22 26.83 12.00 -23.06
CA VAL A 22 27.86 11.11 -22.52
C VAL A 22 28.16 9.99 -23.51
N ARG A 23 29.33 9.37 -23.40
CA ARG A 23 29.73 8.28 -24.30
C ARG A 23 28.79 7.07 -24.12
N PRO A 24 28.44 6.38 -25.23
CA PRO A 24 27.48 5.28 -25.20
C PRO A 24 28.02 4.00 -24.52
N ASP A 25 29.31 3.95 -24.21
CA ASP A 25 29.99 2.87 -23.49
C ASP A 25 29.97 3.05 -21.96
N LEU A 26 29.21 4.02 -21.45
CA LEU A 26 29.03 4.23 -20.01
C LEU A 26 28.24 3.06 -19.40
N GLU A 27 28.95 2.11 -18.77
CA GLU A 27 28.34 1.04 -17.99
C GLU A 27 27.85 1.56 -16.63
N ILE A 28 26.54 1.67 -16.49
CA ILE A 28 25.89 1.97 -15.21
C ILE A 28 25.59 0.64 -14.52
N GLN A 29 26.17 0.42 -13.34
CA GLN A 29 25.81 -0.68 -12.46
C GLN A 29 24.32 -0.57 -12.10
N ARG A 30 23.48 -1.37 -12.75
CA ARG A 30 22.03 -1.38 -12.50
C ARG A 30 21.80 -1.76 -11.05
N HIS A 31 21.07 -0.93 -10.30
CA HIS A 31 20.74 -1.29 -8.92
C HIS A 31 19.94 -2.60 -8.91
N ARG A 32 20.41 -3.59 -8.14
CA ARG A 32 19.71 -4.87 -7.97
C ARG A 32 18.39 -4.62 -7.24
N ARG A 33 17.34 -4.40 -8.02
CA ARG A 33 15.98 -4.20 -7.58
C ARG A 33 15.42 -5.53 -7.05
N GLY A 34 15.16 -5.66 -5.75
CA GLY A 34 14.40 -6.83 -5.21
C GLY A 34 14.78 -7.31 -3.81
N THR A 35 15.73 -6.66 -3.14
CA THR A 35 16.26 -7.09 -1.82
C THR A 35 15.53 -6.48 -0.62
N SER A 36 14.41 -5.77 -0.83
CA SER A 36 13.65 -5.23 0.30
C SER A 36 13.10 -6.38 1.14
N PRO A 37 13.31 -6.40 2.46
CA PRO A 37 12.81 -7.46 3.32
C PRO A 37 11.28 -7.51 3.22
N ARG A 38 10.75 -8.73 3.12
CA ARG A 38 9.32 -9.03 3.27
C ARG A 38 9.10 -9.48 4.71
N MET A 39 7.96 -9.12 5.30
CA MET A 39 7.58 -9.72 6.58
C MET A 39 7.34 -11.22 6.38
N SER A 40 7.64 -12.02 7.40
CA SER A 40 7.30 -13.45 7.38
C SER A 40 5.78 -13.65 7.43
N ALA A 41 5.28 -14.83 7.06
CA ALA A 41 3.85 -15.13 7.15
C ALA A 41 3.31 -15.01 8.59
N ALA A 42 4.10 -15.41 9.58
CA ALA A 42 3.73 -15.27 10.99
C ALA A 42 3.66 -13.80 11.43
N ASP A 43 4.64 -12.97 11.02
CA ASP A 43 4.61 -11.53 11.31
C ASP A 43 3.45 -10.84 10.58
N GLN A 44 3.12 -11.29 9.36
CA GLN A 44 1.98 -10.81 8.58
C GLN A 44 0.68 -11.06 9.34
N GLU A 45 0.44 -12.30 9.75
CA GLU A 45 -0.75 -12.71 10.51
C GLU A 45 -0.87 -11.95 11.84
N GLN A 46 0.23 -11.86 12.60
CA GLN A 46 0.25 -11.09 13.84
C GLN A 46 -0.08 -9.61 13.62
N ALA A 47 0.49 -8.99 12.59
CA ALA A 47 0.22 -7.61 12.26
C ALA A 47 -1.23 -7.39 11.76
N VAL A 48 -1.79 -8.32 10.98
CA VAL A 48 -3.22 -8.28 10.59
C VAL A 48 -4.07 -8.34 11.85
N ASN A 49 -3.84 -9.30 12.74
CA ASN A 49 -4.62 -9.43 13.98
C ASN A 49 -4.57 -8.16 14.84
N ARG A 50 -3.40 -7.49 14.94
CA ARG A 50 -3.28 -6.21 15.65
C ARG A 50 -4.07 -5.07 14.98
N VAL A 51 -4.04 -5.00 13.65
CA VAL A 51 -4.79 -4.00 12.88
C VAL A 51 -6.30 -4.25 12.97
N VAL A 52 -6.72 -5.51 12.96
CA VAL A 52 -8.13 -5.88 12.87
C VAL A 52 -8.80 -5.93 14.24
N HIS A 53 -8.09 -6.30 15.31
CA HIS A 53 -8.72 -6.62 16.59
C HIS A 53 -8.21 -5.80 17.79
N THR A 54 -7.29 -4.85 17.59
CA THR A 54 -6.71 -4.11 18.72
C THR A 54 -6.94 -2.60 18.59
N ASP A 55 -7.34 -1.97 19.69
CA ASP A 55 -7.56 -0.51 19.81
C ASP A 55 -6.26 0.27 20.06
N GLU A 56 -5.10 -0.28 19.69
CA GLU A 56 -3.79 0.37 19.83
C GLU A 56 -3.59 1.53 18.84
N LEU A 57 -4.40 1.57 17.77
CA LEU A 57 -4.35 2.57 16.72
C LEU A 57 -5.58 3.46 16.77
N THR A 58 -5.43 4.74 16.43
CA THR A 58 -6.59 5.60 16.16
C THR A 58 -7.35 5.08 14.94
N ALA A 59 -8.64 5.38 14.81
CA ALA A 59 -9.45 4.99 13.63
C ALA A 59 -8.76 5.36 12.31
N GLN A 60 -8.17 6.56 12.26
CA GLN A 60 -7.37 7.03 11.12
C GLN A 60 -6.17 6.13 10.81
N ASP A 61 -5.35 5.77 11.81
CA ASP A 61 -4.20 4.91 11.58
C ASP A 61 -4.63 3.48 11.22
N ARG A 62 -5.70 2.97 11.86
CA ARG A 62 -6.26 1.63 11.60
C ARG A 62 -6.80 1.53 10.17
N ALA A 63 -7.57 2.52 9.70
CA ALA A 63 -8.06 2.60 8.33
C ALA A 63 -6.91 2.57 7.30
N ALA A 64 -5.87 3.38 7.53
CA ALA A 64 -4.69 3.37 6.64
C ALA A 64 -3.92 2.05 6.70
N ALA A 65 -3.79 1.48 7.89
CA ALA A 65 -3.08 0.22 8.09
C ALA A 65 -3.75 -0.94 7.35
N ILE A 66 -5.08 -1.01 7.37
CA ILE A 66 -5.87 -2.01 6.62
C ILE A 66 -5.54 -1.94 5.14
N LEU A 67 -5.60 -0.74 4.53
CA LEU A 67 -5.32 -0.60 3.09
C LEU A 67 -3.87 -1.01 2.76
N VAL A 68 -2.90 -0.61 3.57
CA VAL A 68 -1.48 -0.92 3.32
C VAL A 68 -1.15 -2.38 3.53
N HIS A 69 -1.68 -2.99 4.60
CA HIS A 69 -1.28 -4.32 5.06
C HIS A 69 -2.18 -5.45 4.58
N VAL A 70 -3.50 -5.23 4.52
CA VAL A 70 -4.45 -6.25 4.05
C VAL A 70 -4.59 -6.19 2.53
N PHE A 71 -4.74 -4.99 1.98
CA PHE A 71 -4.93 -4.79 0.53
C PHE A 71 -3.63 -4.47 -0.21
N GLY A 72 -2.51 -4.41 0.49
CA GLY A 72 -1.21 -4.18 -0.13
C GLY A 72 -1.10 -2.84 -0.86
N GLN A 73 -1.86 -1.82 -0.45
CA GLN A 73 -1.89 -0.52 -1.12
C GLN A 73 -0.67 0.33 -0.80
N GLN A 74 -0.28 1.20 -1.73
CA GLN A 74 0.83 2.12 -1.52
C GLN A 74 0.39 3.25 -0.61
N ILE A 75 1.18 3.54 0.44
CA ILE A 75 0.84 4.57 1.41
C ILE A 75 0.68 5.96 0.76
N GLU A 76 1.41 6.24 -0.32
CA GLU A 76 1.27 7.46 -1.12
C GLU A 76 -0.13 7.62 -1.73
N GLY A 77 -0.74 6.51 -2.17
CA GLY A 77 -2.13 6.54 -2.66
C GLY A 77 -3.13 6.65 -1.52
N VAL A 78 -2.88 5.94 -0.41
CA VAL A 78 -3.74 5.93 0.78
C VAL A 78 -3.88 7.33 1.39
N VAL A 79 -2.76 8.04 1.63
CA VAL A 79 -2.84 9.38 2.24
C VAL A 79 -3.56 10.39 1.34
N GLY A 80 -3.56 10.16 0.03
CA GLY A 80 -4.25 11.00 -0.95
C GLY A 80 -5.76 10.76 -1.04
N LEU A 81 -6.35 9.94 -0.17
CA LEU A 81 -7.79 9.69 -0.20
C LEU A 81 -8.59 10.89 0.32
N THR A 82 -9.64 11.22 -0.44
CA THR A 82 -10.68 12.18 -0.05
C THR A 82 -11.98 11.47 0.31
N TRP A 83 -12.90 12.15 0.97
CA TRP A 83 -14.23 11.60 1.22
C TRP A 83 -15.06 11.39 -0.06
N ASN A 84 -14.64 11.92 -1.22
CA ASN A 84 -15.24 11.56 -2.52
C ASN A 84 -14.74 10.20 -3.05
N ASP A 85 -13.70 9.66 -2.44
CA ASP A 85 -13.14 8.34 -2.76
C ASP A 85 -13.65 7.26 -1.80
N VAL A 86 -14.53 7.61 -0.85
CA VAL A 86 -15.05 6.68 0.15
C VAL A 86 -16.58 6.73 0.12
N ASP A 87 -17.19 5.57 -0.02
CA ASP A 87 -18.63 5.40 0.17
C ASP A 87 -18.86 4.69 1.50
N VAL A 88 -19.58 5.34 2.41
CA VAL A 88 -19.96 4.79 3.72
C VAL A 88 -21.48 4.81 3.78
N THR A 89 -22.07 3.62 3.65
CA THR A 89 -23.52 3.40 3.77
C THR A 89 -23.79 2.52 4.98
N GLU A 90 -25.06 2.30 5.35
CA GLU A 90 -25.39 1.33 6.40
C GLU A 90 -24.95 -0.10 6.00
N ASP A 91 -25.11 -0.46 4.73
CA ASP A 91 -24.88 -1.83 4.23
C ASP A 91 -23.41 -2.14 3.96
N LEU A 92 -22.63 -1.17 3.48
CA LEU A 92 -21.24 -1.39 3.07
C LEU A 92 -20.35 -0.16 3.24
N VAL A 93 -19.05 -0.42 3.30
CA VAL A 93 -18.01 0.58 3.07
C VAL A 93 -17.18 0.19 1.86
N ALA A 94 -17.00 1.15 0.94
CA ALA A 94 -16.13 0.99 -0.22
C ALA A 94 -15.13 2.13 -0.30
N VAL A 95 -13.89 1.81 -0.71
CA VAL A 95 -12.82 2.79 -0.90
C VAL A 95 -12.27 2.68 -2.31
N ARG A 96 -12.34 3.78 -3.06
CA ARG A 96 -11.81 3.89 -4.41
C ARG A 96 -10.36 4.35 -4.38
N ILE A 97 -9.45 3.53 -4.91
CA ILE A 97 -8.03 3.86 -5.04
C ILE A 97 -7.64 3.76 -6.51
N GLY A 98 -7.35 4.92 -7.11
CA GLY A 98 -7.14 5.01 -8.55
C GLY A 98 -8.41 4.61 -9.31
N ALA A 99 -8.31 3.56 -10.12
CA ALA A 99 -9.42 3.04 -10.92
C ALA A 99 -10.14 1.84 -10.29
N VAL A 100 -9.75 1.44 -9.07
CA VAL A 100 -10.25 0.25 -8.40
C VAL A 100 -11.04 0.65 -7.18
N GLU A 101 -12.14 -0.07 -6.95
CA GLU A 101 -12.97 0.06 -5.76
C GLU A 101 -12.79 -1.19 -4.88
N ILE A 102 -12.50 -0.95 -3.60
CA ILE A 102 -12.24 -1.99 -2.61
C ILE A 102 -13.40 -1.97 -1.62
N VAL A 103 -14.20 -3.03 -1.63
CA VAL A 103 -15.24 -3.23 -0.61
C VAL A 103 -14.58 -3.76 0.66
N LEU A 104 -14.86 -3.10 1.78
CA LEU A 104 -14.34 -3.46 3.09
C LEU A 104 -15.40 -4.28 3.84
N PRO A 105 -15.15 -5.58 4.11
CA PRO A 105 -16.04 -6.37 4.94
C PRO A 105 -15.84 -6.03 6.42
N ASP A 106 -16.82 -6.38 7.25
CA ASP A 106 -16.65 -6.42 8.70
C ASP A 106 -15.49 -7.36 9.08
N PRO A 107 -14.60 -6.99 10.03
CA PRO A 107 -14.56 -5.74 10.80
C PRO A 107 -13.57 -4.69 10.23
N LEU A 108 -13.21 -4.79 8.93
CA LEU A 108 -12.27 -3.88 8.27
C LEU A 108 -12.88 -2.52 7.93
N ASP A 109 -14.21 -2.43 7.92
CA ASP A 109 -14.98 -1.23 7.62
C ASP A 109 -15.21 -0.34 8.85
N GLU A 110 -15.16 -0.89 10.07
CA GLU A 110 -15.42 -0.16 11.32
C GLU A 110 -14.64 1.16 11.44
N PRO A 111 -13.32 1.22 11.19
CA PRO A 111 -12.57 2.47 11.34
C PRO A 111 -13.05 3.56 10.38
N TRP A 112 -13.55 3.17 9.21
CA TRP A 112 -14.07 4.11 8.21
C TRP A 112 -15.41 4.67 8.63
N ARG A 113 -16.28 3.83 9.19
CA ARG A 113 -17.55 4.25 9.79
C ARG A 113 -17.32 5.21 10.95
N GLU A 114 -16.34 4.93 11.81
CA GLU A 114 -15.97 5.80 12.93
C GLU A 114 -15.46 7.16 12.45
N LEU A 115 -14.57 7.18 11.44
CA LEU A 115 -14.05 8.40 10.82
C LEU A 115 -15.16 9.22 10.16
N ALA A 116 -16.12 8.57 9.49
CA ALA A 116 -17.24 9.25 8.84
C ALA A 116 -18.24 9.82 9.87
N ALA A 117 -18.47 9.11 10.97
CA ALA A 117 -19.32 9.57 12.07
C ALA A 117 -18.68 10.73 12.85
N THR A 118 -17.35 10.84 12.85
CA THR A 118 -16.61 11.84 13.62
C THR A 118 -15.63 12.66 12.79
N PRO A 119 -16.08 13.48 11.81
CA PRO A 119 -15.20 14.20 10.87
C PRO A 119 -14.25 15.25 11.50
N GLY A 120 -14.30 15.46 12.82
CA GLY A 120 -13.64 16.57 13.52
C GLY A 120 -12.75 16.23 14.72
N ASN A 121 -12.64 14.97 15.17
CA ASN A 121 -11.98 14.68 16.46
C ASN A 121 -10.51 14.25 16.40
N ASP A 122 -9.93 14.01 15.22
CA ASP A 122 -8.52 13.66 15.12
C ASP A 122 -7.63 14.92 14.98
N LEU A 123 -7.40 15.53 16.14
CA LEU A 123 -6.21 16.28 16.56
C LEU A 123 -5.83 17.62 15.92
N THR A 124 -6.72 18.31 15.19
CA THR A 124 -6.75 19.79 15.23
C THR A 124 -8.07 20.32 14.68
N ALA A 125 -8.69 21.25 15.41
CA ALA A 125 -9.76 22.15 14.96
C ALA A 125 -9.32 23.09 13.82
N ALA A 126 -8.27 22.74 13.07
CA ALA A 126 -7.61 23.65 12.15
C ALA A 126 -8.52 23.96 10.95
N HIS A 127 -9.28 22.98 10.41
CA HIS A 127 -10.07 23.23 9.20
C HIS A 127 -11.32 22.33 9.12
N PRO A 128 -12.52 22.84 9.44
CA PRO A 128 -13.77 22.09 9.30
C PRO A 128 -14.05 21.66 7.85
N ASN A 129 -13.43 22.29 6.86
CA ASN A 129 -13.75 22.11 5.43
C ASN A 129 -12.73 21.27 4.62
N SER A 130 -11.81 20.53 5.25
CA SER A 130 -10.88 19.67 4.50
C SER A 130 -11.57 18.40 4.01
N ASN A 131 -11.53 18.12 2.70
CA ASN A 131 -12.10 16.91 2.11
C ASN A 131 -11.19 15.67 2.24
N TRP A 132 -9.98 15.80 2.80
CA TRP A 132 -9.07 14.68 3.00
C TRP A 132 -9.57 13.74 4.12
N VAL A 133 -9.52 12.44 3.86
CA VAL A 133 -9.75 11.40 4.90
C VAL A 133 -8.58 11.43 5.89
N PHE A 134 -7.35 11.43 5.37
CA PHE A 134 -6.13 11.47 6.17
C PHE A 134 -5.58 12.90 6.26
N ARG A 135 -6.15 13.72 7.16
CA ARG A 135 -5.80 15.15 7.28
C ARG A 135 -4.37 15.35 7.78
N GLY A 136 -3.65 16.29 7.17
CA GLY A 136 -2.34 16.74 7.62
C GLY A 136 -2.42 17.93 8.55
N TYR A 137 -1.26 18.30 9.12
CA TYR A 137 -1.15 19.45 10.01
C TYR A 137 -1.29 20.81 9.28
N SER A 138 -0.97 20.84 7.99
CA SER A 138 -1.08 22.05 7.16
C SER A 138 -2.45 22.16 6.50
N PRO A 139 -3.03 23.38 6.42
CA PRO A 139 -4.29 23.64 5.71
C PRO A 139 -4.31 23.03 4.31
N GLY A 140 -5.40 22.34 3.97
CA GLY A 140 -5.64 21.80 2.62
C GLY A 140 -4.70 20.68 2.18
N ARG A 141 -3.90 20.11 3.09
CA ARG A 141 -2.99 18.99 2.80
C ARG A 141 -3.39 17.75 3.56
N HIS A 142 -3.19 16.60 2.93
CA HIS A 142 -3.23 15.32 3.62
C HIS A 142 -1.99 15.12 4.51
N ILE A 143 -2.04 14.10 5.36
CA ILE A 143 -0.91 13.69 6.20
C ILE A 143 0.33 13.37 5.35
N ASP A 144 1.50 13.75 5.83
CA ASP A 144 2.74 13.37 5.17
C ASP A 144 2.91 11.83 5.19
N PRO A 145 3.22 11.18 4.05
CA PRO A 145 3.41 9.73 4.02
C PRO A 145 4.52 9.25 4.97
N GLY A 146 5.61 10.00 5.14
CA GLY A 146 6.68 9.67 6.07
C GLY A 146 6.23 9.74 7.52
N HIS A 147 5.37 10.69 7.85
CA HIS A 147 4.75 10.79 9.17
C HIS A 147 3.82 9.60 9.45
N LEU A 148 2.92 9.25 8.53
CA LEU A 148 2.05 8.08 8.69
C LEU A 148 2.85 6.76 8.79
N ARG A 149 3.92 6.60 8.00
CA ARG A 149 4.86 5.47 8.15
C ARG A 149 5.44 5.38 9.55
N THR A 150 5.73 6.51 10.17
CA THR A 150 6.29 6.57 11.52
C THR A 150 5.26 6.14 12.56
N ARG A 151 4.00 6.60 12.42
CA ARG A 151 2.88 6.18 13.29
C ARG A 151 2.64 4.67 13.23
N LEU A 152 2.65 4.08 12.03
CA LEU A 152 2.43 2.65 11.83
C LEU A 152 3.62 1.76 12.23
N ARG A 153 4.80 2.32 12.47
CA ARG A 153 6.04 1.56 12.72
C ARG A 153 5.95 0.67 13.98
N GLY A 154 5.13 1.04 14.96
CA GLY A 154 4.89 0.22 16.16
C GLY A 154 4.12 -1.08 15.89
N VAL A 155 3.44 -1.16 14.73
CA VAL A 155 2.69 -2.35 14.31
C VAL A 155 3.43 -3.09 13.22
N PHE A 156 3.86 -2.40 12.15
CA PHE A 156 4.62 -3.01 11.07
C PHE A 156 5.44 -2.00 10.25
N GLY A 157 6.46 -2.50 9.54
CA GLY A 157 7.14 -1.73 8.52
C GLY A 157 6.32 -1.67 7.23
N THR A 158 5.64 -0.56 6.94
CA THR A 158 4.70 -0.38 5.80
C THR A 158 5.16 -0.99 4.46
N ARG A 159 6.44 -0.82 4.09
CA ARG A 159 6.99 -1.44 2.87
C ARG A 159 7.09 -2.95 2.97
N ALA A 160 7.59 -3.48 4.08
CA ALA A 160 7.79 -4.91 4.29
C ALA A 160 6.44 -5.66 4.44
N ALA A 161 5.48 -5.02 5.12
CA ALA A 161 4.07 -5.39 5.20
C ALA A 161 3.49 -5.57 3.81
N ARG A 162 3.37 -4.47 3.05
CA ARG A 162 2.85 -4.49 1.68
C ARG A 162 3.50 -5.55 0.79
N LEU A 163 4.83 -5.67 0.85
CA LEU A 163 5.55 -6.65 0.02
C LEU A 163 5.25 -8.10 0.42
N GLY A 164 5.07 -8.38 1.71
CA GLY A 164 4.65 -9.71 2.17
C GLY A 164 3.19 -9.99 1.83
N THR A 165 2.29 -9.00 1.94
CA THR A 165 0.88 -9.13 1.51
C THR A 165 0.77 -9.52 0.04
N LEU A 166 1.42 -8.77 -0.85
CA LEU A 166 1.39 -9.07 -2.28
C LEU A 166 1.98 -10.46 -2.56
N HIS A 167 3.03 -10.85 -1.84
CA HIS A 167 3.62 -12.18 -1.94
C HIS A 167 2.67 -13.29 -1.51
N GLU A 168 1.95 -13.14 -0.40
CA GLU A 168 0.94 -14.10 0.05
C GLU A 168 -0.26 -14.16 -0.90
N LEU A 169 -0.77 -13.03 -1.37
CA LEU A 169 -1.87 -12.98 -2.34
C LEU A 169 -1.51 -13.74 -3.63
N THR A 170 -0.28 -13.60 -4.14
CA THR A 170 0.16 -14.33 -5.34
C THR A 170 0.20 -15.86 -5.17
N ARG A 171 0.08 -16.37 -3.94
CA ARG A 171 -0.08 -17.82 -3.67
C ARG A 171 -1.53 -18.27 -3.77
N LEU A 172 -2.48 -17.36 -3.65
CA LEU A 172 -3.91 -17.63 -3.54
C LEU A 172 -4.66 -17.38 -4.85
N ALA A 173 -4.19 -16.42 -5.67
CA ALA A 173 -4.86 -16.04 -6.91
C ALA A 173 -3.88 -15.79 -8.07
N PRO A 174 -4.35 -15.89 -9.33
CA PRO A 174 -3.56 -15.49 -10.50
C PRO A 174 -3.12 -14.03 -10.43
N VAL A 175 -1.93 -13.76 -10.99
CA VAL A 175 -1.35 -12.41 -11.15
C VAL A 175 -2.34 -11.41 -11.75
N ALA A 176 -3.08 -11.81 -12.79
CA ALA A 176 -4.04 -10.93 -13.47
C ALA A 176 -5.20 -10.51 -12.55
N ILE A 177 -5.75 -11.45 -11.78
CA ILE A 177 -6.86 -11.18 -10.86
C ILE A 177 -6.41 -10.24 -9.75
N ILE A 178 -5.23 -10.47 -9.17
CA ILE A 178 -4.69 -9.60 -8.12
C ILE A 178 -4.37 -8.20 -8.67
N ALA A 179 -3.80 -8.12 -9.87
CA ALA A 179 -3.49 -6.87 -10.52
C ALA A 179 -4.74 -6.02 -10.75
N GLU A 180 -5.79 -6.63 -11.29
CA GLU A 180 -7.09 -5.98 -11.49
C GLU A 180 -7.74 -5.59 -10.16
N ALA A 181 -7.84 -6.52 -9.20
CA ALA A 181 -8.50 -6.31 -7.92
C ALA A 181 -7.84 -5.28 -7.00
N LEU A 182 -6.54 -5.00 -7.20
CA LEU A 182 -5.78 -4.05 -6.37
C LEU A 182 -5.27 -2.82 -7.13
N GLY A 183 -5.55 -2.73 -8.43
CA GLY A 183 -5.16 -1.58 -9.26
C GLY A 183 -3.67 -1.52 -9.60
N TYR A 184 -3.01 -2.68 -9.64
CA TYR A 184 -1.60 -2.80 -10.04
C TYR A 184 -1.44 -3.18 -11.51
N SER A 185 -0.31 -2.82 -12.11
CA SER A 185 0.07 -3.44 -13.38
C SER A 185 0.40 -4.92 -13.19
N PRO A 186 0.03 -5.82 -14.14
CA PRO A 186 0.38 -7.24 -14.06
C PRO A 186 1.88 -7.47 -13.86
N ALA A 187 2.74 -6.70 -14.55
CA ALA A 187 4.19 -6.79 -14.41
C ALA A 187 4.70 -6.46 -12.99
N THR A 188 3.99 -5.59 -12.26
CA THR A 188 4.33 -5.30 -10.85
C THR A 188 4.01 -6.50 -9.96
N ILE A 189 2.84 -7.11 -10.14
CA ILE A 189 2.44 -8.29 -9.36
C ILE A 189 3.27 -9.52 -9.72
N GLU A 190 3.61 -9.72 -11.00
CA GLU A 190 4.43 -10.83 -11.47
C GLU A 190 5.80 -10.84 -10.79
N ARG A 191 6.40 -9.67 -10.57
CA ARG A 191 7.65 -9.53 -9.82
C ARG A 191 7.55 -9.99 -8.35
N HIS A 192 6.35 -9.98 -7.78
CA HIS A 192 6.07 -10.55 -6.46
C HIS A 192 5.73 -12.05 -6.53
N ALA A 193 5.24 -12.52 -7.67
CA ALA A 193 4.91 -13.93 -7.90
C ALA A 193 6.13 -14.82 -8.19
N VAL A 194 7.26 -14.29 -8.69
CA VAL A 194 8.43 -15.11 -9.09
C VAL A 194 8.89 -16.08 -7.98
N ASP A 195 8.81 -15.68 -6.71
CA ASP A 195 9.19 -16.52 -5.57
C ASP A 195 8.01 -17.38 -5.02
N SER A 196 6.78 -17.08 -5.42
CA SER A 196 5.53 -17.72 -4.96
C SER A 196 4.88 -18.64 -6.00
N ALA A 197 5.30 -18.59 -7.27
CA ALA A 197 4.66 -19.30 -8.39
C ALA A 197 4.56 -20.81 -8.17
N ALA A 198 5.56 -21.41 -7.50
CA ALA A 198 5.54 -22.82 -7.12
C ALA A 198 4.42 -23.17 -6.12
N ALA A 199 4.02 -22.24 -5.25
CA ALA A 199 2.93 -22.45 -4.30
C ALA A 199 1.56 -22.40 -4.99
N TYR A 200 1.32 -21.42 -5.85
CA TYR A 200 0.07 -21.31 -6.61
C TYR A 200 -0.15 -22.51 -7.54
N ALA A 201 0.91 -22.98 -8.22
CA ALA A 201 0.84 -24.19 -9.05
C ALA A 201 0.41 -25.44 -8.26
N ARG A 202 0.91 -25.61 -7.03
CA ARG A 202 0.50 -26.71 -6.14
C ARG A 202 -0.96 -26.57 -5.69
N TYR A 203 -1.42 -25.36 -5.40
CA TYR A 203 -2.82 -25.09 -5.05
C TYR A 203 -3.78 -25.49 -6.19
N VAL A 204 -3.48 -25.08 -7.43
CA VAL A 204 -4.31 -25.41 -8.59
C VAL A 204 -4.37 -26.92 -8.85
N VAL A 205 -3.27 -27.65 -8.62
CA VAL A 205 -3.27 -29.13 -8.71
C VAL A 205 -4.18 -29.73 -7.64
N ALA A 206 -4.05 -29.32 -6.38
CA ALA A 206 -4.88 -29.83 -5.29
C ALA A 206 -6.38 -29.60 -5.52
N VAL A 207 -6.78 -28.43 -6.05
CA VAL A 207 -8.18 -28.11 -6.38
C VAL A 207 -8.71 -28.92 -7.57
N ARG A 208 -7.83 -29.39 -8.49
CA ARG A 208 -8.24 -30.22 -9.62
C ARG A 208 -8.40 -31.70 -9.27
N ASP A 209 -7.78 -32.13 -8.18
CA ASP A 209 -7.81 -33.51 -7.68
C ASP A 209 -8.93 -33.74 -6.64
N THR A 210 -9.78 -32.74 -6.38
CA THR A 210 -10.97 -32.80 -5.49
C THR A 210 -12.27 -32.69 -6.28
#